data_AF-A0A3C2A171-F1
#
_entry.id   AF-A0A3C2A171-F1
#
_cell.length_a   1.000
_cell.length_b   1.000
_cell.length_c   1.000
_cell.angle_alpha   90.00
_cell.angle_beta   90.00
_cell.angle_gamma   90.00
#
_symmetry.space_group_name_H-M   'P 1'
#
loop_
_entity.id
_entity.type
_entity.pdbx_description
1 polymer ?
#
loop_
_entity_poly.entity_id
_entity_poly.type
_entity_poly.pdbx_seq_one_letter_code
_entity_poly.pdbx_strand_id
1 'polypeptide(L)'
;MGLGLLSGSYPALVLSSFSPIKGVKTTASGVRTSRGQRAIIVGQYAISMIMVTGTLIMYQQFQFIRHRDLGFAKDQIVTLEVEDSEIRDHFEVIKNEWLSHPNVLGVGCSQNLPHEVRSATVINDDPGGSPDDDLPIYRLRTDTDFLAVYDLQLIAGRLLPPSSPATDSLGYCLINQTAAAALGFSPEEAIGQPLTDNYPQNYRTIIGVVRDFHLHSMHLPISPVLIETRPYFQYISVQIGPENMAETMKFLTRSLGAYSHYPVEFQYMDQRLAALYYTDTQEANLFHTFSSWALLIASLGLFGLAALNAQQREKEIGIRKVLGASVASLLTLITGSFLRLVLLGFLLSVPVAWLLMQRWLE
;
A
#
# COMPACT_ATOMS: atom_id res chain seq x y z
N MET A 1 16.03 -6.23 24.37
CA MET A 1 17.09 -6.35 25.38
C MET A 1 18.07 -7.51 25.14
N GLY A 2 17.62 -8.72 24.75
CA GLY A 2 18.52 -9.87 24.52
C GLY A 2 19.56 -9.71 23.39
N LEU A 3 19.20 -9.04 22.29
CA LEU A 3 20.12 -8.75 21.18
C LEU A 3 21.24 -7.77 21.56
N GLY A 4 20.97 -6.83 22.47
CA GLY A 4 21.98 -5.87 22.97
C GLY A 4 23.00 -6.55 23.89
N LEU A 5 22.54 -7.49 24.72
CA LEU A 5 23.42 -8.30 25.57
C LEU A 5 24.34 -9.20 24.73
N LEU A 6 23.81 -9.87 23.70
CA LEU A 6 24.60 -10.74 22.82
C LEU A 6 25.59 -9.94 21.92
N SER A 7 25.16 -8.80 21.38
CA SER A 7 26.00 -7.91 20.58
C SER A 7 27.16 -7.29 21.38
N GLY A 8 26.94 -6.95 22.66
CA GLY A 8 27.98 -6.40 23.54
C GLY A 8 28.92 -7.45 24.13
N SER A 9 28.45 -8.70 24.24
CA SER A 9 29.23 -9.80 24.82
C SER A 9 30.39 -10.23 23.92
N TYR A 10 30.22 -10.19 22.59
CA TYR A 10 31.24 -10.63 21.65
C TYR A 10 32.50 -9.71 21.66
N PRO A 11 32.40 -8.37 21.57
CA PRO A 11 33.54 -7.48 21.75
C PRO A 11 34.14 -7.55 23.16
N ALA A 12 33.32 -7.72 24.20
CA ALA A 12 33.77 -7.78 25.59
C ALA A 12 34.60 -9.03 25.89
N LEU A 13 34.22 -10.20 25.36
CA LEU A 13 34.99 -11.43 25.49
C LEU A 13 36.28 -11.40 24.66
N VAL A 14 36.25 -10.77 23.48
CA VAL A 14 37.44 -10.57 22.65
C VAL A 14 38.41 -9.60 23.33
N LEU A 15 37.96 -8.49 23.92
CA LEU A 15 38.82 -7.55 24.66
C LEU A 15 39.36 -8.15 25.97
N SER A 16 38.54 -8.93 26.69
CA SER A 16 38.92 -9.53 27.98
C SER A 16 40.03 -10.59 27.85
N SER A 17 40.14 -11.24 26.69
CA SER A 17 41.18 -12.25 26.44
C SER A 17 42.52 -11.69 25.91
N PHE A 18 42.63 -10.37 25.67
CA PHE A 18 43.90 -9.74 25.30
C PHE A 18 44.75 -9.45 26.53
N SER A 19 45.71 -10.32 26.82
CA SER A 19 46.77 -10.07 27.82
C SER A 19 47.73 -8.99 27.29
N PRO A 20 47.81 -7.77 27.88
CA PRO A 20 48.62 -6.66 27.36
C PRO A 20 50.13 -6.92 27.39
N ILE A 21 50.57 -7.96 28.10
CA ILE A 21 51.97 -8.24 28.41
C ILE A 21 52.69 -9.10 27.36
N LYS A 22 51.99 -9.74 26.42
CA LYS A 22 52.63 -10.51 25.32
C LYS A 22 52.78 -9.73 24.01
N GLY A 23 52.22 -8.52 23.90
CA GLY A 23 52.27 -7.70 22.68
C GLY A 23 53.54 -6.85 22.50
N VAL A 24 54.36 -6.70 23.54
CA VAL A 24 55.51 -5.75 23.53
C VAL A 24 56.83 -6.40 23.03
N LYS A 25 56.83 -7.69 22.66
CA LYS A 25 58.05 -8.40 22.20
C LYS A 25 58.00 -9.00 20.79
N THR A 26 57.02 -8.63 19.95
CA THR A 26 56.97 -9.06 18.54
C THR A 26 56.92 -7.86 17.60
N THR A 27 58.06 -7.19 17.47
CA THR A 27 58.26 -6.01 16.61
C THR A 27 58.40 -6.33 15.11
N ALA A 28 57.90 -7.47 14.60
CA ALA A 28 58.20 -7.88 13.22
C ALA A 28 57.14 -8.75 12.50
N SER A 29 55.90 -8.83 12.98
CA SER A 29 54.82 -9.47 12.21
C SER A 29 53.66 -8.50 12.07
N GLY A 30 53.56 -7.88 10.88
CA GLY A 30 52.50 -6.94 10.56
C GLY A 30 51.14 -7.47 10.99
N VAL A 31 50.36 -6.63 11.68
CA VAL A 31 48.99 -6.94 12.10
C VAL A 31 48.12 -7.06 10.84
N ARG A 32 48.22 -8.22 10.20
CA ARG A 32 47.40 -8.61 9.06
C ARG A 32 45.96 -8.62 9.56
N THR A 33 45.12 -7.73 9.01
CA THR A 33 43.67 -7.70 9.26
C THR A 33 43.14 -9.12 9.41
N SER A 34 42.66 -9.46 10.61
CA SER A 34 42.32 -10.84 10.94
C SER A 34 41.15 -11.30 10.06
N ARG A 35 41.09 -12.60 9.73
CA ARG A 35 39.97 -13.15 8.95
C ARG A 35 38.62 -12.83 9.60
N GLY A 36 38.56 -12.75 10.93
CA GLY A 36 37.37 -12.37 11.70
C GLY A 36 36.91 -10.93 11.45
N GLN A 37 37.83 -9.95 11.44
CA GLN A 37 37.47 -8.56 11.12
C GLN A 37 36.88 -8.43 9.72
N ARG A 38 37.45 -9.13 8.74
CA ARG A 38 36.92 -9.12 7.37
C ARG A 38 35.53 -9.74 7.27
N ALA A 39 35.28 -10.84 7.99
CA ALA A 39 33.96 -11.47 8.04
C ALA A 39 32.90 -10.55 8.66
N ILE A 40 33.25 -9.80 9.73
CA ILE A 40 32.35 -8.84 10.36
C ILE A 40 31.95 -7.73 9.39
N ILE A 41 32.90 -7.16 8.64
CA ILE A 41 32.59 -6.11 7.64
C ILE A 41 31.68 -6.66 6.55
N VAL A 42 31.99 -7.86 6.03
CA VAL A 42 31.17 -8.48 4.97
C VAL A 42 29.75 -8.69 5.48
N GLY A 43 29.58 -9.19 6.70
CA GLY A 43 28.27 -9.33 7.33
C GLY A 43 27.55 -8.00 7.49
N GLN A 44 28.24 -6.97 7.98
CA GLN A 44 27.68 -5.63 8.17
C GLN A 44 27.24 -4.99 6.84
N TYR A 45 28.06 -5.12 5.79
CA TYR A 45 27.73 -4.63 4.46
C TYR A 45 26.61 -5.44 3.83
N ALA A 46 26.59 -6.77 4.02
CA ALA A 46 25.50 -7.62 3.55
C ALA A 46 24.17 -7.21 4.20
N ILE A 47 24.14 -7.03 5.53
CA ILE A 47 22.93 -6.57 6.24
C ILE A 47 22.49 -5.20 5.72
N SER A 48 23.41 -4.26 5.56
CA SER A 48 23.09 -2.92 5.05
C SER A 48 22.53 -2.98 3.62
N MET A 49 23.11 -3.82 2.75
CA MET A 49 22.65 -4.01 1.37
C MET A 49 21.29 -4.71 1.32
N ILE A 50 21.01 -5.67 2.21
CA ILE A 50 19.68 -6.29 2.33
C ILE A 50 18.65 -5.22 2.67
N MET A 51 18.93 -4.39 3.68
CA MET A 51 17.99 -3.35 4.13
C MET A 51 17.75 -2.28 3.05
N VAL A 52 18.81 -1.81 2.38
CA VAL A 52 18.69 -0.84 1.27
C VAL A 52 17.90 -1.42 0.10
N THR A 53 18.18 -2.66 -0.29
CA THR A 53 17.47 -3.33 -1.39
C THR A 53 16.00 -3.56 -1.03
N GLY A 54 15.71 -4.02 0.19
CA GLY A 54 14.34 -4.19 0.69
C GLY A 54 13.58 -2.87 0.70
N THR A 55 14.17 -1.79 1.21
CA THR A 55 13.57 -0.44 1.20
C THR A 55 13.25 0.01 -0.22
N LEU A 56 14.17 -0.22 -1.18
CA LEU A 56 13.95 0.13 -2.58
C LEU A 56 12.78 -0.65 -3.19
N ILE A 57 12.69 -1.96 -2.93
CA ILE A 57 11.59 -2.80 -3.41
C ILE A 57 10.27 -2.35 -2.77
N MET A 58 10.22 -2.12 -1.46
CA MET A 58 9.03 -1.61 -0.78
C MET A 58 8.58 -0.26 -1.38
N TYR A 59 9.52 0.65 -1.63
CA TYR A 59 9.21 1.92 -2.27
C TYR A 59 8.63 1.74 -3.67
N GLN A 60 9.19 0.84 -4.48
CA GLN A 60 8.67 0.52 -5.80
C GLN A 60 7.28 -0.11 -5.73
N GLN A 61 7.04 -1.03 -4.79
CA GLN A 61 5.73 -1.66 -4.58
C GLN A 61 4.68 -0.63 -4.15
N PHE A 62 5.03 0.27 -3.23
CA PHE A 62 4.13 1.34 -2.81
C PHE A 62 3.80 2.30 -3.96
N GLN A 63 4.78 2.69 -4.77
CA GLN A 63 4.55 3.51 -5.96
C GLN A 63 3.68 2.81 -6.99
N PHE A 64 3.86 1.49 -7.15
CA PHE A 64 3.06 0.67 -8.04
C PHE A 64 1.60 0.62 -7.58
N ILE A 65 1.36 0.35 -6.29
CA ILE A 65 0.02 0.37 -5.67
C ILE A 65 -0.64 1.75 -5.88
N ARG A 66 0.05 2.85 -5.56
CA ARG A 66 -0.55 4.19 -5.62
C ARG A 66 -1.00 4.64 -7.02
N HIS A 67 -0.34 4.16 -8.08
CA HIS A 67 -0.66 4.52 -9.47
C HIS A 67 -1.45 3.45 -10.23
N ARG A 68 -1.72 2.31 -9.60
CA ARG A 68 -2.51 1.26 -10.22
C ARG A 68 -3.97 1.71 -10.33
N ASP A 69 -4.60 1.36 -11.44
CA ASP A 69 -6.03 1.55 -11.64
C ASP A 69 -6.80 0.72 -10.59
N LEU A 70 -7.50 1.41 -9.68
CA LEU A 70 -8.34 0.78 -8.67
C LEU A 70 -9.64 0.23 -9.27
N GLY A 71 -9.95 0.58 -10.51
CA GLY A 71 -11.23 0.27 -11.17
C GLY A 71 -12.28 1.37 -10.99
N PHE A 72 -11.96 2.43 -10.24
CA PHE A 72 -12.83 3.58 -9.99
C PHE A 72 -12.03 4.89 -9.85
N ALA A 73 -12.67 6.01 -10.17
CA ALA A 73 -12.12 7.35 -10.00
C ALA A 73 -12.03 7.72 -8.51
N LYS A 74 -10.90 8.26 -8.08
CA LYS A 74 -10.66 8.72 -6.69
C LYS A 74 -10.28 10.19 -6.61
N ASP A 75 -9.81 10.76 -7.72
CA ASP A 75 -9.27 12.10 -7.75
C ASP A 75 -10.42 13.11 -7.83
N GLN A 76 -10.31 14.20 -7.08
CA GLN A 76 -11.31 15.27 -7.03
C GLN A 76 -12.71 14.80 -6.57
N ILE A 77 -12.77 13.71 -5.79
CA ILE A 77 -13.99 13.29 -5.10
C ILE A 77 -13.84 13.61 -3.62
N VAL A 78 -14.79 14.39 -3.09
CA VAL A 78 -14.94 14.60 -1.65
C VAL A 78 -16.10 13.77 -1.13
N THR A 79 -15.92 13.22 0.06
CA THR A 79 -16.87 12.33 0.72
C THR A 79 -17.31 12.95 2.04
N LEU A 80 -18.58 12.81 2.34
CA LEU A 80 -19.19 13.18 3.61
C LEU A 80 -19.82 11.95 4.22
N GLU A 81 -19.49 11.68 5.48
CA GLU A 81 -20.22 10.70 6.30
C GLU A 81 -21.46 11.35 6.88
N VAL A 82 -22.61 10.70 6.73
CA VAL A 82 -23.92 11.25 7.05
C VAL A 82 -24.43 10.65 8.35
N GLU A 83 -24.24 11.40 9.43
CA GLU A 83 -24.71 11.03 10.76
C GLU A 83 -26.19 11.45 10.97
N ASP A 84 -26.54 12.66 10.53
CA ASP A 84 -27.87 13.25 10.74
C ASP A 84 -28.92 12.67 9.78
N SER A 85 -30.11 12.36 10.31
CA SER A 85 -31.24 11.90 9.49
C SER A 85 -31.82 13.02 8.62
N GLU A 86 -31.75 14.27 9.07
CA GLU A 86 -32.29 15.41 8.31
C GLU A 86 -31.60 15.58 6.95
N ILE A 87 -30.28 15.28 6.87
CA ILE A 87 -29.53 15.26 5.61
C ILE A 87 -30.05 14.14 4.69
N ARG A 88 -30.38 12.97 5.23
CA ARG A 88 -30.92 11.84 4.44
C ARG A 88 -32.30 12.17 3.91
N ASP A 89 -33.16 12.73 4.75
CA ASP A 89 -34.55 13.04 4.41
C ASP A 89 -34.64 14.17 3.36
N HIS A 90 -33.67 15.08 3.34
CA HIS A 90 -33.60 16.20 2.39
C HIS A 90 -32.54 16.03 1.29
N PHE A 91 -32.01 14.81 1.09
CA PHE A 91 -30.90 14.54 0.17
C PHE A 91 -31.15 15.07 -1.24
N GLU A 92 -32.33 14.83 -1.82
CA GLU A 92 -32.64 15.29 -3.18
C GLU A 92 -32.62 16.81 -3.31
N VAL A 93 -33.02 17.55 -2.27
CA VAL A 93 -32.97 19.02 -2.27
C VAL A 93 -31.51 19.48 -2.23
N ILE A 94 -30.72 18.90 -1.32
CA ILE A 94 -29.29 19.19 -1.16
C ILE A 94 -28.52 18.86 -2.44
N LYS A 95 -28.78 17.69 -3.04
CA LYS A 95 -28.19 17.23 -4.30
C LYS A 95 -28.44 18.20 -5.43
N ASN A 96 -29.69 18.66 -5.60
CA ASN A 96 -30.04 19.64 -6.63
C ASN A 96 -29.40 21.01 -6.39
N GLU A 97 -29.32 21.46 -5.14
CA GLU A 97 -28.59 22.69 -4.79
C GLU A 97 -27.10 22.56 -5.13
N TRP A 98 -26.48 21.43 -4.83
CA TRP A 98 -25.07 21.19 -5.12
C TRP A 98 -24.77 21.14 -6.61
N LEU A 99 -25.59 20.43 -7.37
CA LEU A 99 -25.46 20.34 -8.83
C LEU A 99 -25.70 21.69 -9.53
N SER A 100 -26.26 22.69 -8.85
CA SER A 100 -26.38 24.06 -9.40
C SER A 100 -25.04 24.81 -9.41
N HIS A 101 -24.05 24.36 -8.63
CA HIS A 101 -22.73 24.98 -8.56
C HIS A 101 -21.87 24.51 -9.75
N PRO A 102 -21.26 25.42 -10.54
CA PRO A 102 -20.58 25.06 -11.79
C PRO A 102 -19.35 24.16 -11.60
N ASN A 103 -18.76 24.16 -10.41
CA ASN A 103 -17.62 23.32 -10.06
C ASN A 103 -18.02 21.96 -9.45
N VAL A 104 -19.31 21.62 -9.38
CA VAL A 104 -19.79 20.30 -8.94
C VAL A 104 -20.19 19.51 -10.18
N LEU A 105 -19.46 18.42 -10.46
CA LEU A 105 -19.61 17.62 -11.68
C LEU A 105 -20.59 16.46 -11.49
N GLY A 106 -20.74 15.98 -10.25
CA GLY A 106 -21.62 14.86 -9.93
C GLY A 106 -21.79 14.71 -8.42
N VAL A 107 -22.95 14.19 -8.03
CA VAL A 107 -23.29 13.91 -6.63
C VAL A 107 -23.98 12.55 -6.58
N GLY A 108 -23.49 11.66 -5.74
CA GLY A 108 -24.05 10.34 -5.52
C GLY A 108 -24.02 9.96 -4.04
N CYS A 109 -24.80 8.97 -3.64
CA CYS A 109 -24.81 8.48 -2.26
C CYS A 109 -24.69 6.97 -2.19
N SER A 110 -24.17 6.48 -1.07
CA SER A 110 -23.96 5.06 -0.85
C SER A 110 -23.91 4.68 0.62
N GLN A 111 -24.21 3.41 0.92
CA GLN A 111 -24.01 2.86 2.26
C GLN A 111 -22.52 2.67 2.57
N ASN A 112 -21.69 2.37 1.57
CA ASN A 112 -20.26 2.19 1.72
C ASN A 112 -19.52 2.92 0.58
N LEU A 113 -18.28 3.34 0.82
CA LEU A 113 -17.42 3.83 -0.25
C LEU A 113 -16.92 2.65 -1.11
N PRO A 114 -16.52 2.87 -2.38
CA PRO A 114 -16.08 1.78 -3.26
C PRO A 114 -14.94 0.92 -2.70
N HIS A 115 -14.08 1.48 -1.84
CA HIS A 115 -12.91 0.82 -1.26
C HIS A 115 -13.13 0.25 0.15
N GLU A 116 -14.36 0.32 0.67
CA GLU A 116 -14.66 -0.07 2.04
C GLU A 116 -16.03 -0.76 2.14
N VAL A 117 -16.25 -1.76 1.30
CA VAL A 117 -17.52 -2.50 1.28
C VAL A 117 -17.51 -3.57 2.37
N ARG A 118 -18.09 -3.26 3.52
CA ARG A 118 -18.07 -4.13 4.70
C ARG A 118 -19.22 -5.15 4.75
N SER A 119 -20.33 -4.89 4.05
CA SER A 119 -21.48 -5.78 4.07
C SER A 119 -21.29 -6.92 3.08
N ALA A 120 -21.36 -8.16 3.56
CA ALA A 120 -21.42 -9.35 2.73
C ALA A 120 -22.73 -10.09 2.95
N THR A 121 -23.09 -10.91 1.98
CA THR A 121 -24.11 -11.93 2.07
C THR A 121 -23.66 -13.13 1.27
N VAL A 122 -24.53 -14.13 1.14
CA VAL A 122 -24.28 -15.30 0.34
C VAL A 122 -25.42 -15.40 -0.66
N ILE A 123 -25.07 -15.73 -1.91
CA ILE A 123 -26.03 -16.08 -2.94
C ILE A 123 -26.20 -17.58 -2.94
N ASN A 124 -27.46 -18.02 -2.87
CA ASN A 124 -27.84 -19.42 -2.91
C ASN A 124 -28.47 -19.69 -4.27
N ASP A 125 -27.68 -20.28 -5.16
CA ASP A 125 -28.11 -20.56 -6.53
C ASP A 125 -29.01 -21.81 -6.59
N ASP A 126 -28.87 -22.72 -5.61
CA ASP A 126 -29.75 -23.87 -5.40
C ASP A 126 -30.27 -23.94 -3.94
N PRO A 127 -31.52 -23.52 -3.67
CA PRO A 127 -32.13 -23.62 -2.34
C PRO A 127 -32.22 -25.04 -1.76
N GLY A 128 -32.00 -26.08 -2.57
CA GLY A 128 -31.93 -27.49 -2.16
C GLY A 128 -30.53 -28.11 -2.24
N GLY A 129 -29.50 -27.32 -2.60
CA GLY A 129 -28.12 -27.73 -2.80
C GLY A 129 -27.31 -27.86 -1.52
N SER A 130 -26.01 -28.09 -1.65
CA SER A 130 -25.10 -28.18 -0.50
C SER A 130 -24.62 -26.78 -0.08
N PRO A 131 -24.41 -26.50 1.21
CA PRO A 131 -23.88 -25.20 1.67
C PRO A 131 -22.46 -24.87 1.15
N ASP A 132 -21.81 -25.80 0.45
CA ASP A 132 -20.51 -25.55 -0.22
C ASP A 132 -20.67 -24.84 -1.57
N ASP A 133 -21.89 -24.79 -2.12
CA ASP A 133 -22.21 -24.12 -3.39
C ASP A 133 -22.60 -22.64 -3.23
N ASP A 134 -22.64 -22.18 -1.98
CA ASP A 134 -22.98 -20.83 -1.54
C ASP A 134 -21.88 -19.83 -1.98
N LEU A 135 -22.24 -18.81 -2.77
CA LEU A 135 -21.29 -17.79 -3.23
C LEU A 135 -21.25 -16.58 -2.28
N PRO A 136 -20.13 -16.32 -1.57
CA PRO A 136 -19.98 -15.09 -0.80
C PRO A 136 -19.93 -13.89 -1.75
N ILE A 137 -20.79 -12.90 -1.50
CA ILE A 137 -20.87 -11.68 -2.30
C ILE A 137 -20.94 -10.45 -1.40
N TYR A 138 -20.18 -9.42 -1.73
CA TYR A 138 -20.29 -8.13 -1.07
C TYR A 138 -21.52 -7.38 -1.58
N ARG A 139 -22.14 -6.59 -0.71
CA ARG A 139 -23.30 -5.76 -1.06
C ARG A 139 -22.94 -4.30 -0.97
N LEU A 140 -23.07 -3.61 -2.10
CA LEU A 140 -22.88 -2.18 -2.22
C LEU A 140 -24.24 -1.54 -2.54
N ARG A 141 -24.75 -0.75 -1.60
CA ARG A 141 -26.02 -0.03 -1.77
C ARG A 141 -25.74 1.41 -2.15
N THR A 142 -26.33 1.87 -3.24
CA THR A 142 -26.01 3.16 -3.84
C THR A 142 -27.26 3.87 -4.37
N ASP A 143 -27.12 5.11 -4.80
CA ASP A 143 -28.04 5.71 -5.75
C ASP A 143 -27.63 5.37 -7.20
N THR A 144 -28.35 5.96 -8.15
CA THR A 144 -28.12 5.78 -9.59
C THR A 144 -26.89 6.50 -10.09
N ASP A 145 -26.49 7.60 -9.45
CA ASP A 145 -25.40 8.46 -9.89
C ASP A 145 -24.04 8.02 -9.35
N PHE A 146 -24.01 7.14 -8.35
CA PHE A 146 -22.78 6.59 -7.78
C PHE A 146 -21.82 6.02 -8.83
N LEU A 147 -22.32 5.24 -9.81
CA LEU A 147 -21.49 4.69 -10.87
C LEU A 147 -20.84 5.80 -11.71
N ALA A 148 -21.55 6.89 -11.98
CA ALA A 148 -21.02 8.01 -12.75
C ALA A 148 -19.98 8.82 -11.94
N VAL A 149 -20.25 9.09 -10.66
CA VAL A 149 -19.33 9.82 -9.76
C VAL A 149 -17.98 9.10 -9.63
N TYR A 150 -18.01 7.77 -9.57
CA TYR A 150 -16.83 6.93 -9.44
C TYR A 150 -16.29 6.39 -10.77
N ASP A 151 -16.85 6.82 -11.91
CA ASP A 151 -16.50 6.34 -13.26
C ASP A 151 -16.44 4.79 -13.36
N LEU A 152 -17.41 4.14 -12.73
CA LEU A 152 -17.57 2.68 -12.80
C LEU A 152 -18.16 2.31 -14.15
N GLN A 153 -17.37 1.54 -14.92
CA GLN A 153 -17.73 1.17 -16.28
C GLN A 153 -18.78 0.06 -16.29
N LEU A 154 -19.96 0.35 -16.84
CA LEU A 154 -20.95 -0.67 -17.19
C LEU A 154 -20.50 -1.37 -18.47
N ILE A 155 -20.26 -2.67 -18.40
CA ILE A 155 -19.77 -3.47 -19.53
C ILE A 155 -20.89 -4.21 -20.26
N ALA A 156 -22.00 -4.49 -19.58
CA ALA A 156 -23.16 -5.16 -20.15
C ALA A 156 -24.45 -4.72 -19.45
N GLY A 157 -25.57 -4.67 -20.18
CA GLY A 157 -26.90 -4.37 -19.63
C GLY A 157 -27.18 -2.87 -19.49
N ARG A 158 -27.85 -2.48 -18.41
CA ARG A 158 -28.30 -1.10 -18.16
C ARG A 158 -28.06 -0.67 -16.71
N LEU A 159 -28.05 0.65 -16.49
CA LEU A 159 -27.95 1.24 -15.17
C LEU A 159 -29.16 0.93 -14.30
N LEU A 160 -28.96 1.02 -12.98
CA LEU A 160 -30.04 0.91 -12.02
C LEU A 160 -31.04 2.07 -12.20
N PRO A 161 -32.34 1.79 -12.10
CA PRO A 161 -33.34 2.85 -12.03
C PRO A 161 -33.31 3.55 -10.67
N PRO A 162 -33.86 4.78 -10.56
CA PRO A 162 -33.96 5.49 -9.28
C PRO A 162 -34.68 4.67 -8.22
N SER A 163 -34.19 4.76 -6.97
CA SER A 163 -34.83 4.10 -5.83
C SER A 163 -36.24 4.66 -5.65
N SER A 164 -37.21 3.77 -5.60
CA SER A 164 -38.60 4.09 -5.29
C SER A 164 -39.26 2.85 -4.71
N PRO A 165 -40.35 2.97 -3.94
CA PRO A 165 -41.06 1.80 -3.42
C PRO A 165 -41.42 0.78 -4.50
N ALA A 166 -41.73 1.25 -5.73
CA ALA A 166 -42.02 0.37 -6.85
C ALA A 166 -40.76 -0.34 -7.36
N THR A 167 -39.63 0.36 -7.50
CA THR A 167 -38.39 -0.20 -8.04
C THR A 167 -37.64 -1.07 -7.04
N ASP A 168 -37.63 -0.68 -5.78
CA ASP A 168 -37.02 -1.44 -4.70
C ASP A 168 -37.73 -2.79 -4.52
N SER A 169 -39.04 -2.83 -4.78
CA SER A 169 -39.84 -4.07 -4.76
C SER A 169 -39.56 -5.00 -5.96
N LEU A 170 -38.96 -4.49 -7.04
CA LEU A 170 -38.60 -5.30 -8.22
C LEU A 170 -37.26 -6.01 -8.07
N GLY A 171 -36.44 -5.62 -7.08
CA GLY A 171 -35.18 -6.29 -6.76
C GLY A 171 -34.11 -6.18 -7.85
N TYR A 172 -33.98 -5.06 -8.56
CA TYR A 172 -32.92 -4.96 -9.56
C TYR A 172 -31.53 -4.82 -8.93
N CYS A 173 -30.55 -5.49 -9.53
CA CYS A 173 -29.15 -5.39 -9.12
C CYS A 173 -28.20 -5.38 -10.31
N LEU A 174 -27.00 -4.86 -10.05
CA LEU A 174 -25.82 -5.04 -10.91
C LEU A 174 -24.84 -5.95 -10.19
N ILE A 175 -23.99 -6.61 -10.96
CA ILE A 175 -22.88 -7.40 -10.43
C ILE A 175 -21.57 -7.02 -11.11
N ASN A 176 -20.42 -7.30 -10.52
CA ASN A 176 -19.15 -7.17 -11.24
C ASN A 176 -18.82 -8.42 -12.08
N GLN A 177 -17.80 -8.30 -12.93
CA GLN A 177 -17.28 -9.41 -13.74
C GLN A 177 -16.91 -10.62 -12.90
N THR A 178 -16.25 -10.41 -11.74
CA THR A 178 -15.89 -11.50 -10.84
C THR A 178 -17.13 -12.25 -10.32
N ALA A 179 -18.23 -11.57 -9.98
CA ALA A 179 -19.46 -12.26 -9.60
C ALA A 179 -20.08 -13.03 -10.76
N ALA A 180 -20.14 -12.44 -11.96
CA ALA A 180 -20.69 -13.12 -13.15
C ALA A 180 -19.92 -14.41 -13.46
N ALA A 181 -18.58 -14.33 -13.42
CA ALA A 181 -17.71 -15.48 -13.63
C ALA A 181 -17.84 -16.54 -12.53
N ALA A 182 -17.99 -16.13 -11.27
CA ALA A 182 -18.18 -17.05 -10.14
C ALA A 182 -19.53 -17.81 -10.21
N LEU A 183 -20.55 -17.17 -10.80
CA LEU A 183 -21.85 -17.79 -11.09
C LEU A 183 -21.85 -18.59 -12.41
N GLY A 184 -20.72 -18.65 -13.13
CA GLY A 184 -20.59 -19.41 -14.37
C GLY A 184 -21.19 -18.73 -15.61
N PHE A 185 -21.47 -17.42 -15.57
CA PHE A 185 -22.02 -16.66 -16.69
C PHE A 185 -20.98 -15.74 -17.34
N SER A 186 -21.09 -15.52 -18.65
CA SER A 186 -20.50 -14.32 -19.28
C SER A 186 -21.27 -13.05 -18.89
N PRO A 187 -20.68 -11.84 -19.03
CA PRO A 187 -21.34 -10.59 -18.67
C PRO A 187 -22.71 -10.39 -19.34
N GLU A 188 -22.85 -10.83 -20.59
CA GLU A 188 -24.10 -10.73 -21.35
C GLU A 188 -25.13 -11.78 -20.91
N GLU A 189 -24.69 -13.00 -20.61
CA GLU A 189 -25.57 -14.12 -20.17
C GLU A 189 -26.10 -13.92 -18.74
N ALA A 190 -25.36 -13.19 -17.90
CA ALA A 190 -25.78 -12.87 -16.54
C ALA A 190 -27.03 -11.97 -16.51
N ILE A 191 -27.29 -11.20 -17.57
CA ILE A 191 -28.42 -10.27 -17.62
C ILE A 191 -29.74 -11.05 -17.66
N GLY A 192 -30.66 -10.68 -16.76
CA GLY A 192 -31.96 -11.32 -16.61
C GLY A 192 -31.94 -12.55 -15.70
N GLN A 193 -30.76 -13.02 -15.29
CA GLN A 193 -30.65 -14.12 -14.34
C GLN A 193 -31.10 -13.67 -12.95
N PRO A 194 -31.75 -14.58 -12.20
CA PRO A 194 -32.13 -14.30 -10.85
C PRO A 194 -30.99 -14.52 -9.85
N LEU A 195 -31.01 -13.74 -8.78
CA LEU A 195 -30.16 -13.94 -7.61
C LEU A 195 -31.03 -13.99 -6.38
N THR A 196 -30.85 -15.03 -5.58
CA THR A 196 -31.51 -15.18 -4.28
C THR A 196 -30.43 -15.14 -3.22
N ASP A 197 -30.57 -14.23 -2.26
CA ASP A 197 -29.69 -14.23 -1.08
C ASP A 197 -30.24 -15.20 -0.01
N ASN A 198 -29.56 -15.29 1.14
CA ASN A 198 -29.98 -16.12 2.28
C ASN A 198 -31.41 -15.87 2.80
N TYR A 199 -32.09 -14.82 2.34
CA TYR A 199 -33.50 -14.57 2.59
C TYR A 199 -34.31 -14.94 1.34
N PRO A 200 -35.08 -16.05 1.35
CA PRO A 200 -35.80 -16.58 0.19
C PRO A 200 -36.80 -15.60 -0.47
N GLN A 201 -37.17 -14.53 0.22
CA GLN A 201 -38.09 -13.51 -0.25
C GLN A 201 -37.38 -12.33 -0.96
N ASN A 202 -36.06 -12.27 -0.91
CA ASN A 202 -35.25 -11.22 -1.55
C ASN A 202 -34.76 -11.68 -2.92
N TYR A 203 -35.70 -11.82 -3.85
CA TYR A 203 -35.38 -12.12 -5.23
C TYR A 203 -34.82 -10.87 -5.91
N ARG A 204 -33.70 -11.03 -6.61
CA ARG A 204 -33.11 -9.97 -7.42
C ARG A 204 -32.95 -10.40 -8.86
N THR A 205 -33.11 -9.46 -9.78
CA THR A 205 -32.80 -9.70 -11.20
C THR A 205 -31.56 -8.89 -11.57
N ILE A 206 -30.56 -9.56 -12.13
CA ILE A 206 -29.38 -8.91 -12.66
C ILE A 206 -29.79 -8.12 -13.92
N ILE A 207 -29.57 -6.81 -13.93
CA ILE A 207 -29.90 -5.96 -15.09
C ILE A 207 -28.67 -5.37 -15.78
N GLY A 208 -27.48 -5.60 -15.21
CA GLY A 208 -26.23 -5.19 -15.81
C GLY A 208 -25.02 -5.70 -15.05
N VAL A 209 -23.88 -5.64 -15.73
CA VAL A 209 -22.58 -6.05 -15.22
C VAL A 209 -21.61 -4.89 -15.31
N VAL A 210 -20.91 -4.61 -14.22
CA VAL A 210 -19.86 -3.59 -14.15
C VAL A 210 -18.47 -4.21 -14.25
N ARG A 211 -17.51 -3.43 -14.74
CA ARG A 211 -16.09 -3.82 -14.72
C ARG A 211 -15.63 -4.03 -13.28
N ASP A 212 -14.70 -4.96 -13.10
CA ASP A 212 -14.09 -5.20 -11.80
C ASP A 212 -13.39 -3.97 -11.22
N PHE A 213 -13.54 -3.79 -9.91
CA PHE A 213 -12.91 -2.74 -9.13
C PHE A 213 -12.52 -3.26 -7.75
N HIS A 214 -11.54 -2.61 -7.12
CA HIS A 214 -11.01 -3.05 -5.83
C HIS A 214 -11.88 -2.53 -4.68
N LEU A 215 -12.58 -3.48 -4.04
CA LEU A 215 -13.47 -3.23 -2.91
C LEU A 215 -12.75 -2.98 -1.58
N HIS A 216 -11.48 -3.36 -1.53
CA HIS A 216 -10.61 -3.38 -0.36
C HIS A 216 -9.17 -3.05 -0.77
N SER A 217 -8.23 -3.25 0.15
CA SER A 217 -6.80 -3.17 -0.14
C SER A 217 -6.40 -4.01 -1.36
N MET A 218 -5.45 -3.51 -2.16
CA MET A 218 -4.91 -4.21 -3.32
C MET A 218 -4.12 -5.49 -2.99
N HIS A 219 -3.89 -5.76 -1.70
CA HIS A 219 -3.39 -7.05 -1.23
C HIS A 219 -4.43 -8.17 -1.31
N LEU A 220 -5.72 -7.83 -1.40
CA LEU A 220 -6.80 -8.80 -1.53
C LEU A 220 -7.24 -8.93 -3.00
N PRO A 221 -7.62 -10.14 -3.44
CA PRO A 221 -8.21 -10.32 -4.75
C PRO A 221 -9.54 -9.56 -4.85
N ILE A 222 -9.89 -9.16 -6.08
CA ILE A 222 -11.21 -8.61 -6.36
C ILE A 222 -12.26 -9.66 -6.00
N SER A 223 -13.25 -9.24 -5.23
CA SER A 223 -14.31 -10.12 -4.74
C SER A 223 -15.60 -9.91 -5.54
N PRO A 224 -16.50 -10.91 -5.59
CA PRO A 224 -17.85 -10.72 -6.10
C PRO A 224 -18.56 -9.56 -5.37
N VAL A 225 -19.19 -8.66 -6.12
CA VAL A 225 -20.05 -7.60 -5.56
C VAL A 225 -21.38 -7.54 -6.27
N LEU A 226 -22.42 -7.31 -5.47
CA LEU A 226 -23.77 -6.98 -5.87
C LEU A 226 -24.04 -5.51 -5.53
N ILE A 227 -24.47 -4.74 -6.52
CA ILE A 227 -24.83 -3.33 -6.39
C ILE A 227 -26.35 -3.22 -6.51
N GLU A 228 -26.99 -2.57 -5.54
CA GLU A 228 -28.44 -2.34 -5.54
C GLU A 228 -28.79 -0.92 -5.11
N THR A 229 -29.94 -0.41 -5.52
CA THR A 229 -30.45 0.87 -5.04
C THR A 229 -31.24 0.72 -3.75
N ARG A 230 -30.98 1.58 -2.77
CA ARG A 230 -31.73 1.64 -1.50
C ARG A 230 -31.89 3.08 -1.02
N PRO A 231 -32.96 3.38 -0.27
CA PRO A 231 -33.20 4.73 0.23
C PRO A 231 -32.24 5.15 1.35
N TYR A 232 -31.62 4.19 2.05
CA TYR A 232 -30.69 4.45 3.15
C TYR A 232 -29.23 4.43 2.68
N PHE A 233 -28.48 5.48 3.01
CA PHE A 233 -27.06 5.64 2.72
C PHE A 233 -26.30 6.20 3.94
N GLN A 234 -24.99 6.01 3.97
CA GLN A 234 -24.09 6.51 5.04
C GLN A 234 -23.10 7.54 4.52
N TYR A 235 -22.87 7.59 3.21
CA TYR A 235 -21.93 8.49 2.58
C TYR A 235 -22.58 9.25 1.44
N ILE A 236 -22.22 10.52 1.29
CA ILE A 236 -22.44 11.30 0.08
C ILE A 236 -21.08 11.55 -0.57
N SER A 237 -20.99 11.33 -1.86
CA SER A 237 -19.79 11.54 -2.68
C SER A 237 -20.07 12.64 -3.68
N VAL A 238 -19.19 13.64 -3.72
CA VAL A 238 -19.29 14.80 -4.61
C VAL A 238 -18.03 14.86 -5.45
N GLN A 239 -18.21 14.78 -6.77
CA GLN A 239 -17.15 15.04 -7.72
C GLN A 239 -17.07 16.55 -7.95
N ILE A 240 -15.91 17.12 -7.67
CA ILE A 240 -15.65 18.57 -7.82
C ILE A 240 -14.62 18.80 -8.93
N GLY A 241 -14.68 19.96 -9.58
CA GLY A 241 -13.64 20.36 -10.52
C GLY A 241 -12.39 20.90 -9.81
N PRO A 242 -11.26 21.02 -10.54
CA PRO A 242 -9.98 21.45 -9.98
C PRO A 242 -9.91 22.95 -9.64
N GLU A 243 -10.82 23.75 -10.17
CA GLU A 243 -10.82 25.21 -9.99
C GLU A 243 -11.60 25.60 -8.73
N ASN A 244 -11.18 26.66 -8.02
CA ASN A 244 -11.91 27.23 -6.88
C ASN A 244 -12.37 26.20 -5.82
N MET A 245 -11.56 25.16 -5.57
CA MET A 245 -11.89 24.10 -4.60
C MET A 245 -12.24 24.66 -3.22
N ALA A 246 -11.48 25.64 -2.71
CA ALA A 246 -11.72 26.24 -1.40
C ALA A 246 -13.08 26.97 -1.29
N GLU A 247 -13.55 27.57 -2.39
CA GLU A 247 -14.88 28.19 -2.44
C GLU A 247 -15.97 27.13 -2.51
N THR A 248 -15.77 26.10 -3.35
CA THR A 248 -16.68 24.96 -3.49
C THR A 248 -16.89 24.26 -2.15
N MET A 249 -15.82 23.99 -1.40
CA MET A 249 -15.93 23.39 -0.07
C MET A 249 -16.73 24.26 0.91
N LYS A 250 -16.52 25.59 0.89
CA LYS A 250 -17.30 26.52 1.73
C LYS A 250 -18.78 26.52 1.36
N PHE A 251 -19.09 26.42 0.07
CA PHE A 251 -20.46 26.33 -0.42
C PHE A 251 -21.13 25.04 0.07
N LEU A 252 -20.50 23.87 -0.14
CA LEU A 252 -21.01 22.57 0.31
C LEU A 252 -21.26 22.54 1.83
N THR A 253 -20.30 22.99 2.63
CA THR A 253 -20.46 23.06 4.08
C THR A 253 -21.58 24.01 4.50
N ARG A 254 -21.74 25.16 3.82
CA ARG A 254 -22.80 26.13 4.16
C ARG A 254 -24.19 25.57 3.87
N SER A 255 -24.39 24.93 2.71
CA SER A 255 -25.69 24.34 2.35
C SER A 255 -26.17 23.28 3.34
N LEU A 256 -25.24 22.56 3.99
CA LEU A 256 -25.58 21.57 5.01
C LEU A 256 -25.87 22.19 6.38
N GLY A 257 -25.50 23.45 6.61
CA GLY A 257 -25.72 24.10 7.90
C GLY A 257 -27.19 24.21 8.31
N ALA A 258 -28.12 24.15 7.34
CA ALA A 258 -29.56 24.11 7.60
C ALA A 258 -30.08 22.72 8.02
N TYR A 259 -29.31 21.66 7.76
CA TYR A 259 -29.74 20.26 7.89
C TYR A 259 -28.87 19.45 8.86
N SER A 260 -27.79 20.01 9.39
CA SER A 260 -26.87 19.31 10.28
C SER A 260 -26.83 19.92 11.66
N HIS A 261 -27.09 19.11 12.69
CA HIS A 261 -26.87 19.49 14.09
C HIS A 261 -25.41 19.30 14.54
N TYR A 262 -24.60 18.62 13.72
CA TYR A 262 -23.19 18.30 14.00
C TYR A 262 -22.24 19.02 13.04
N PRO A 263 -20.97 19.23 13.42
CA PRO A 263 -19.95 19.70 12.50
C PRO A 263 -19.81 18.75 11.30
N VAL A 264 -19.99 19.29 10.10
CA VAL A 264 -19.85 18.55 8.84
C VAL A 264 -18.40 18.62 8.39
N GLU A 265 -17.75 17.46 8.26
CA GLU A 265 -16.39 17.37 7.75
C GLU A 265 -16.34 16.55 6.45
N PHE A 266 -15.89 17.20 5.38
CA PHE A 266 -15.61 16.53 4.12
C PHE A 266 -14.20 15.97 4.12
N GLN A 267 -14.03 14.77 3.58
CA GLN A 267 -12.74 14.13 3.40
C GLN A 267 -12.54 13.79 1.93
N TYR A 268 -11.36 14.09 1.40
CA TYR A 268 -11.03 13.70 0.04
C TYR A 268 -10.83 12.18 -0.05
N MET A 269 -11.30 11.59 -1.15
CA MET A 269 -11.23 10.15 -1.37
C MET A 269 -9.78 9.64 -1.45
N ASP A 270 -8.87 10.41 -2.05
CA ASP A 270 -7.44 10.09 -2.11
C ASP A 270 -6.80 10.03 -0.72
N GLN A 271 -7.20 10.91 0.21
CA GLN A 271 -6.73 10.92 1.59
C GLN A 271 -7.25 9.72 2.37
N ARG A 272 -8.53 9.34 2.18
CA ARG A 272 -9.10 8.12 2.77
C ARG A 272 -8.35 6.87 2.30
N LEU A 273 -8.09 6.77 0.99
CA LEU A 273 -7.30 5.68 0.42
C LEU A 273 -5.87 5.67 0.94
N ALA A 274 -5.23 6.84 1.08
CA ALA A 274 -3.88 6.94 1.64
C ALA A 274 -3.83 6.46 3.11
N ALA A 275 -4.91 6.65 3.87
CA ALA A 275 -5.00 6.17 5.25
C ALA A 275 -5.01 4.63 5.35
N LEU A 276 -5.55 3.91 4.36
CA LEU A 276 -5.48 2.44 4.30
C LEU A 276 -4.04 1.92 4.23
N TYR A 277 -3.17 2.64 3.54
CA TYR A 277 -1.75 2.26 3.34
C TYR A 277 -0.82 2.98 4.33
N TYR A 278 -1.36 3.64 5.36
CA TYR A 278 -0.57 4.43 6.30
C TYR A 278 0.44 3.55 7.08
N THR A 279 0.03 2.35 7.50
CA THR A 279 0.93 1.39 8.16
C THR A 279 2.12 1.04 7.26
N ASP A 280 1.86 0.79 5.98
CA ASP A 280 2.89 0.41 5.01
C ASP A 280 3.89 1.56 4.80
N THR A 281 3.38 2.80 4.76
CA THR A 281 4.26 3.99 4.68
C THR A 281 5.12 4.17 5.92
N GLN A 282 4.59 3.88 7.11
CA GLN A 282 5.34 4.02 8.36
C GLN A 282 6.42 2.95 8.49
N GLU A 283 6.11 1.71 8.14
CA GLU A 283 7.09 0.64 8.08
C GLU A 283 8.20 0.96 7.08
N ALA A 284 7.85 1.38 5.86
CA ALA A 284 8.83 1.78 4.85
C ALA A 284 9.74 2.92 5.33
N ASN A 285 9.19 3.92 6.03
CA ASN A 285 9.98 5.02 6.61
C ASN A 285 10.93 4.55 7.71
N LEU A 286 10.49 3.64 8.59
CA LEU A 286 11.35 3.03 9.61
C LEU A 286 12.49 2.22 8.96
N PHE A 287 12.18 1.39 7.95
CA PHE A 287 13.19 0.66 7.20
C PHE A 287 14.17 1.61 6.50
N HIS A 288 13.69 2.69 5.90
CA HIS A 288 14.53 3.68 5.24
C HIS A 288 15.52 4.35 6.22
N THR A 289 15.02 4.77 7.39
CA THR A 289 15.87 5.41 8.41
C THR A 289 16.90 4.43 8.98
N PHE A 290 16.51 3.20 9.32
CA PHE A 290 17.46 2.19 9.79
C PHE A 290 18.46 1.76 8.72
N SER A 291 18.04 1.63 7.46
CA SER A 291 18.95 1.35 6.33
C SER A 291 20.00 2.44 6.18
N SER A 292 19.59 3.69 6.31
CA SER A 292 20.49 4.85 6.25
C SER A 292 21.53 4.81 7.38
N TRP A 293 21.10 4.52 8.62
CA TRP A 293 22.01 4.34 9.75
C TRP A 293 22.94 3.14 9.58
N ALA A 294 22.43 2.00 9.13
CA ALA A 294 23.22 0.79 8.89
C ALA A 294 24.33 1.05 7.86
N LEU A 295 23.98 1.72 6.76
CA LEU A 295 24.93 2.10 5.71
C LEU A 295 26.01 3.07 6.23
N LEU A 296 25.63 4.08 7.03
CA LEU A 296 26.58 4.99 7.66
C LEU A 296 27.57 4.24 8.56
N ILE A 297 27.08 3.38 9.45
CA ILE A 297 27.93 2.58 10.35
C ILE A 297 28.83 1.63 9.54
N ALA A 298 28.31 1.02 8.46
CA ALA A 298 29.08 0.16 7.56
C ALA A 298 30.22 0.91 6.89
N SER A 299 29.98 2.15 6.45
CA SER A 299 30.99 3.01 5.85
C SER A 299 32.08 3.40 6.86
N LEU A 300 31.71 3.67 8.11
CA LEU A 300 32.67 3.98 9.19
C LEU A 300 33.56 2.77 9.52
N GLY A 301 32.99 1.56 9.56
CA GLY A 301 33.75 0.33 9.77
C GLY A 301 34.79 0.10 8.66
N LEU A 302 34.41 0.35 7.40
CA LEU A 302 35.31 0.27 6.26
C LEU A 302 36.40 1.35 6.33
N PHE A 303 36.03 2.58 6.67
CA PHE A 303 36.95 3.71 6.82
C PHE A 303 37.99 3.44 7.91
N GLY A 304 37.58 2.94 9.07
CA GLY A 304 38.51 2.61 10.17
C GLY A 304 39.56 1.59 9.75
N LEU A 305 39.18 0.58 8.96
CA LEU A 305 40.11 -0.41 8.43
C LEU A 305 40.96 0.11 7.27
N ALA A 306 40.43 1.01 6.46
CA ALA A 306 41.20 1.71 5.43
C ALA A 306 42.30 2.56 6.08
N ALA A 307 41.96 3.31 7.13
CA ALA A 307 42.91 4.12 7.89
C ALA A 307 44.01 3.26 8.54
N LEU A 308 43.63 2.16 9.20
CA LEU A 308 44.61 1.23 9.80
C LEU A 308 45.53 0.58 8.75
N ASN A 309 45.00 0.15 7.60
CA ASN A 309 45.82 -0.40 6.52
C ASN A 309 46.74 0.66 5.90
N ALA A 310 46.26 1.89 5.75
CA ALA A 310 47.06 3.01 5.23
C ALA A 310 48.23 3.32 6.17
N GLN A 311 47.99 3.39 7.48
CA GLN A 311 49.03 3.63 8.48
C GLN A 311 50.05 2.49 8.52
N GLN A 312 49.61 1.24 8.42
CA GLN A 312 50.52 0.08 8.40
C GLN A 312 51.37 0.00 7.12
N ARG A 313 50.84 0.48 5.98
CA ARG A 313 51.53 0.48 4.68
C ARG A 313 52.19 1.81 4.35
N GLU A 314 52.25 2.75 5.28
CA GLU A 314 52.76 4.10 5.06
C GLU A 314 54.19 4.10 4.51
N LYS A 315 55.08 3.27 5.08
CA LYS A 315 56.46 3.10 4.59
C LYS A 315 56.53 2.48 3.20
N GLU A 316 55.69 1.49 2.91
CA GLU A 316 55.63 0.83 1.59
C GLU A 316 55.14 1.82 0.51
N ILE A 317 54.08 2.56 0.83
CA ILE A 317 53.48 3.58 -0.03
C ILE A 317 54.48 4.71 -0.29
N GLY A 318 55.20 5.18 0.74
CA GLY A 318 56.24 6.20 0.64
C GLY A 318 57.38 5.80 -0.31
N ILE A 319 57.89 4.57 -0.18
CA ILE A 319 58.94 4.04 -1.06
C ILE A 319 58.43 3.94 -2.51
N ARG A 320 57.25 3.37 -2.73
CA ARG A 320 56.67 3.26 -4.08
C ARG A 320 56.42 4.62 -4.74
N LYS A 321 55.98 5.62 -3.97
CA LYS A 321 55.75 6.99 -4.44
C LYS A 321 57.05 7.63 -4.93
N VAL A 322 58.14 7.48 -4.18
CA VAL A 322 59.47 7.98 -4.57
C VAL A 322 60.01 7.25 -5.79
N LEU A 323 59.70 5.96 -5.94
CA LEU A 323 60.01 5.15 -7.13
C LEU A 323 59.12 5.45 -8.35
N GLY A 324 58.26 6.48 -8.30
CA GLY A 324 57.47 6.94 -9.44
C GLY A 324 56.09 6.28 -9.59
N ALA A 325 55.59 5.57 -8.59
CA ALA A 325 54.23 5.01 -8.64
C ALA A 325 53.16 6.12 -8.70
N SER A 326 52.20 5.98 -9.62
CA SER A 326 51.11 6.94 -9.79
C SER A 326 50.15 6.94 -8.58
N VAL A 327 49.52 8.09 -8.30
CA VAL A 327 48.53 8.23 -7.22
C VAL A 327 47.36 7.26 -7.40
N ALA A 328 46.92 7.05 -8.65
CA ALA A 328 45.88 6.10 -9.00
C ALA A 328 46.25 4.64 -8.65
N SER A 329 47.50 4.23 -8.89
CA SER A 329 47.98 2.88 -8.52
C SER A 329 47.99 2.65 -7.00
N LEU A 330 48.26 3.69 -6.22
CA LEU A 330 48.25 3.61 -4.76
C LEU A 330 46.81 3.58 -4.23
N LEU A 331 45.91 4.37 -4.82
CA LEU A 331 44.48 4.33 -4.52
C LEU A 331 43.87 2.96 -4.83
N THR A 332 44.13 2.38 -6.00
CA THR A 332 43.58 1.06 -6.35
C THR A 332 44.10 -0.06 -5.45
N LEU A 333 45.36 0.01 -5.03
CA LEU A 333 45.94 -0.95 -4.08
C LEU A 333 45.21 -0.94 -2.73
N ILE A 334 44.86 0.26 -2.24
CA ILE A 334 44.17 0.43 -0.96
C ILE A 334 42.68 0.06 -1.13
N THR A 335 41.98 0.70 -2.07
CA THR A 335 40.53 0.58 -2.25
C THR A 335 40.10 -0.78 -2.81
N GLY A 336 40.95 -1.44 -3.62
CA GLY A 336 40.60 -2.69 -4.29
C GLY A 336 40.33 -3.86 -3.34
N SER A 337 40.99 -3.89 -2.18
CA SER A 337 40.73 -4.93 -1.17
C SER A 337 39.37 -4.74 -0.47
N PHE A 338 38.93 -3.49 -0.33
CA PHE A 338 37.64 -3.13 0.26
C PHE A 338 36.48 -3.32 -0.72
N LEU A 339 36.66 -2.93 -1.98
CA LEU A 339 35.64 -3.11 -3.03
C LEU A 339 35.23 -4.59 -3.17
N ARG A 340 36.20 -5.50 -3.03
CA ARG A 340 35.93 -6.95 -3.02
C ARG A 340 35.05 -7.38 -1.85
N LEU A 341 35.24 -6.82 -0.66
CA LEU A 341 34.41 -7.12 0.51
C LEU A 341 32.98 -6.60 0.32
N VAL A 342 32.84 -5.39 -0.24
CA VAL A 342 31.53 -4.80 -0.58
C VAL A 342 30.79 -5.63 -1.61
N LEU A 343 31.46 -6.00 -2.72
CA LEU A 343 30.89 -6.85 -3.76
C LEU A 343 30.46 -8.21 -3.23
N LEU A 344 31.24 -8.81 -2.34
CA LEU A 344 30.92 -10.10 -1.73
C LEU A 344 29.71 -9.99 -0.80
N GLY A 345 29.61 -8.89 -0.04
CA GLY A 345 28.41 -8.57 0.75
C GLY A 345 27.17 -8.38 -0.13
N PHE A 346 27.29 -7.68 -1.25
CA PHE A 346 26.20 -7.47 -2.22
C PHE A 346 25.72 -8.79 -2.85
N LEU A 347 26.65 -9.64 -3.29
CA LEU A 347 26.32 -10.96 -3.84
C LEU A 347 25.57 -11.85 -2.84
N LEU A 348 25.91 -11.74 -1.55
CA LEU A 348 25.20 -12.45 -0.48
C LEU A 348 23.85 -11.80 -0.14
N SER A 349 23.72 -10.47 -0.27
CA SER A 349 22.49 -9.77 0.10
C SER A 349 21.35 -10.02 -0.87
N VAL A 350 21.62 -10.11 -2.18
CA VAL A 350 20.58 -10.27 -3.21
C VAL A 350 19.65 -11.47 -2.98
N PRO A 351 20.14 -12.71 -2.81
CA PRO A 351 19.24 -13.87 -2.61
C PRO A 351 18.47 -13.79 -1.29
N VAL A 352 19.08 -13.23 -0.24
CA VAL A 352 18.42 -13.07 1.06
C VAL A 352 17.33 -12.02 0.98
N ALA A 353 17.60 -10.88 0.35
CA ALA A 353 16.62 -9.81 0.14
C ALA A 353 15.44 -10.32 -0.72
N TRP A 354 15.71 -11.10 -1.76
CA TRP A 354 14.67 -11.72 -2.59
C TRP A 354 13.74 -12.62 -1.76
N LEU A 355 14.29 -13.54 -0.97
CA LEU A 355 13.50 -14.46 -0.14
C LEU A 355 12.67 -13.72 0.93
N LEU A 356 13.22 -12.67 1.53
CA LEU A 356 12.51 -11.86 2.51
C LEU A 356 11.36 -11.06 1.86
N MET A 357 11.62 -10.45 0.70
CA MET A 357 10.59 -9.66 0.01
C MET A 357 9.48 -10.53 -0.57
N GLN A 358 9.79 -11.75 -1.03
CA GLN A 358 8.76 -12.68 -1.49
C GLN A 358 7.81 -13.05 -0.34
N ARG A 359 8.34 -13.34 0.85
CA ARG A 359 7.52 -13.62 2.04
C ARG A 359 6.74 -12.42 2.58
N TRP A 360 7.13 -11.21 2.22
CA TRP A 360 6.41 -9.99 2.59
C TRP A 360 5.31 -9.65 1.57
N LEU A 361 5.48 -10.07 0.31
CA LEU A 361 4.51 -9.86 -0.76
C LEU A 361 3.40 -10.92 -0.79
N GLU A 362 3.68 -12.13 -0.28
CA GLU A 362 2.69 -13.17 0.05
C GLU A 362 1.90 -12.77 1.30
#